data_AF-A0A953UVJ6-F1
#
_entry.id   AF-A0A953UVJ6-F1
#
_cell.length_a   1.000
_cell.length_b   1.000
_cell.length_c   1.000
_cell.angle_alpha   90.00
_cell.angle_beta   90.00
_cell.angle_gamma   90.00
#
_symmetry.space_group_name_H-M   'P 1'
#
loop_
_entity.id
_entity.type
_entity.pdbx_description
1 polymer ?
#
loop_
_entity_poly.entity_id
_entity_poly.type
_entity_poly.pdbx_seq_one_letter_code
_entity_poly.pdbx_strand_id
1 'polypeptide(L)'
;MQAKGFKSPEVVLMVVAGLAVAILGPYSLYLLMPHAPRVSTQETKSGPPGIDLDVSELDTLPDSLRDGAMLLMSTETPEPPDAIANLPVASGQDVLRPVSEAVEETQPVLYWSAAFGEPPYTVSVTDEHGQVIARAQGIQNTSWMVLAPLRRGGEYTWQVTVAGATETASFRVLDDGQSTLWRAMLAAHRDSHLVIGLVAQQLGMLAIAEREYTAVTKSFPESSTAALLLNNITELRNR
;
A
#
# COMPACT_ATOMS: atom_id res chain seq x y z
N MET A 1 -8.14 -68.08 -11.56
CA MET A 1 -8.03 -68.48 -10.14
C MET A 1 -7.96 -67.23 -9.29
N GLN A 2 -8.94 -67.06 -8.41
CA GLN A 2 -9.04 -65.99 -7.42
C GLN A 2 -8.23 -66.34 -6.16
N ALA A 3 -7.62 -65.34 -5.52
CA ALA A 3 -7.42 -65.27 -4.07
C ALA A 3 -7.14 -63.78 -3.73
N LYS A 4 -8.13 -63.03 -3.25
CA LYS A 4 -8.51 -62.80 -1.83
C LYS A 4 -7.41 -62.11 -1.02
N GLY A 5 -7.77 -60.94 -0.50
CA GLY A 5 -6.90 -60.03 0.23
C GLY A 5 -6.81 -60.30 1.73
N PHE A 6 -6.04 -59.44 2.39
CA PHE A 6 -6.00 -59.31 3.84
C PHE A 6 -6.12 -57.83 4.22
N LYS A 7 -7.00 -57.58 5.19
CA LYS A 7 -7.25 -56.30 5.84
C LYS A 7 -6.26 -56.08 7.00
N SER A 8 -5.98 -54.81 7.23
CA SER A 8 -5.28 -54.13 8.35
C SER A 8 -5.78 -54.54 9.76
N PRO A 9 -5.03 -54.28 10.86
CA PRO A 9 -5.11 -52.95 11.52
C PRO A 9 -3.86 -52.47 12.32
N GLU A 10 -3.82 -51.15 12.54
CA GLU A 10 -3.46 -50.41 13.76
C GLU A 10 -2.06 -50.46 14.45
N VAL A 11 -1.57 -49.23 14.67
CA VAL A 11 -0.83 -48.71 15.85
C VAL A 11 0.67 -48.98 15.96
N VAL A 12 1.47 -47.95 15.69
CA VAL A 12 2.51 -47.49 16.62
C VAL A 12 2.51 -45.97 16.67
N LEU A 13 2.26 -45.48 17.88
CA LEU A 13 2.29 -44.09 18.35
C LEU A 13 3.59 -43.91 19.14
N MET A 14 4.46 -42.97 18.77
CA MET A 14 5.54 -42.42 19.63
C MET A 14 5.95 -41.06 19.06
N VAL A 15 5.48 -39.95 19.64
CA VAL A 15 6.11 -39.18 20.74
C VAL A 15 7.50 -38.65 20.37
N VAL A 16 7.55 -37.39 19.93
CA VAL A 16 8.70 -36.51 20.17
C VAL A 16 8.15 -35.21 20.74
N ALA A 17 8.28 -35.09 22.06
CA ALA A 17 8.10 -33.86 22.81
C ALA A 17 9.45 -33.16 22.97
N GLY A 18 9.44 -31.83 22.91
CA GLY A 18 10.39 -31.02 23.67
C GLY A 18 11.42 -30.26 22.86
N LEU A 19 11.07 -29.04 22.43
CA LEU A 19 11.93 -27.87 22.68
C LEU A 19 11.12 -26.58 22.54
N ALA A 20 10.73 -26.02 23.69
CA ALA A 20 10.20 -24.69 23.82
C ALA A 20 10.97 -24.01 24.96
N VAL A 21 11.88 -23.09 24.65
CA VAL A 21 12.35 -22.06 25.60
C VAL A 21 12.80 -20.81 24.82
N ALA A 22 12.24 -19.67 25.22
CA ALA A 22 12.72 -18.28 25.08
C ALA A 22 12.55 -17.52 23.76
N ILE A 23 11.30 -17.14 23.43
CA ILE A 23 11.01 -15.82 22.83
C ILE A 23 9.74 -15.25 23.48
N LEU A 24 9.76 -15.06 24.80
CA LEU A 24 8.70 -14.34 25.53
C LEU A 24 9.34 -13.50 26.64
N GLY A 25 9.65 -12.26 26.30
CA GLY A 25 10.13 -11.23 27.22
C GLY A 25 10.61 -10.04 26.40
N PRO A 26 9.69 -9.15 25.96
CA PRO A 26 8.99 -8.26 26.89
C PRO A 26 7.52 -7.88 26.53
N TYR A 27 6.75 -8.72 25.82
CA TYR A 27 5.40 -8.33 25.36
C TYR A 27 4.26 -8.46 26.41
N SER A 28 4.54 -9.04 27.58
CA SER A 28 3.51 -9.38 28.57
C SER A 28 3.08 -8.22 29.47
N LEU A 29 3.70 -7.03 29.36
CA LEU A 29 3.35 -5.88 30.20
C LEU A 29 2.30 -4.93 29.59
N TYR A 30 1.92 -5.11 28.32
CA TYR A 30 0.94 -4.25 27.64
C TYR A 30 -0.52 -4.76 27.70
N LEU A 31 -0.75 -5.98 28.17
CA LEU A 31 -2.08 -6.61 28.16
C LEU A 31 -2.89 -6.44 29.47
N LEU A 32 -2.43 -5.60 30.40
CA LEU A 32 -3.11 -5.33 31.67
C LEU A 32 -3.74 -3.93 31.75
N MET A 33 -3.77 -3.17 30.65
CA MET A 33 -4.50 -1.89 30.64
C MET A 33 -5.94 -2.09 30.15
N PRO A 34 -6.96 -1.76 30.97
CA PRO A 34 -8.34 -1.71 30.49
C PRO A 34 -8.45 -0.64 29.41
N HIS A 35 -8.90 -1.03 28.22
CA HIS A 35 -9.24 -0.10 27.15
C HIS A 35 -10.52 0.63 27.58
N ALA A 36 -10.37 1.87 28.05
CA ALA A 36 -11.51 2.73 28.26
C ALA A 36 -12.11 3.08 26.88
N PRO A 37 -13.44 2.99 26.68
CA PRO A 37 -14.07 3.68 25.58
C PRO A 37 -14.01 5.18 25.91
N ARG A 38 -13.13 5.92 25.23
CA ARG A 38 -13.23 7.38 25.20
C ARG A 38 -13.83 7.78 23.86
N VAL A 39 -15.14 7.96 23.85
CA VAL A 39 -15.73 9.02 23.03
C VAL A 39 -15.31 10.32 23.69
N SER A 40 -14.20 10.87 23.22
CA SER A 40 -13.79 12.24 23.57
C SER A 40 -14.62 13.16 22.68
N THR A 41 -15.73 13.68 23.20
CA THR A 41 -16.28 14.95 22.71
C THR A 41 -15.30 16.04 23.15
N GLN A 42 -14.17 16.13 22.46
CA GLN A 42 -13.21 17.18 22.66
C GLN A 42 -13.76 18.44 22.02
N GLU A 43 -14.02 19.42 22.87
CA GLU A 43 -14.15 20.83 22.53
C GLU A 43 -13.03 21.18 21.53
N THR A 44 -13.40 21.64 20.33
CA THR A 44 -12.50 21.92 19.22
C THR A 44 -11.46 22.95 19.65
N LYS A 45 -10.30 22.47 20.12
CA LYS A 45 -9.10 23.28 20.28
C LYS A 45 -8.81 23.84 18.90
N SER A 46 -9.00 25.15 18.74
CA SER A 46 -8.92 25.83 17.46
C SER A 46 -7.58 25.54 16.81
N GLY A 47 -7.60 24.72 15.75
CA GLY A 47 -6.44 24.49 14.90
C GLY A 47 -6.01 25.78 14.21
N PRO A 48 -4.91 25.74 13.43
CA PRO A 48 -4.54 26.83 12.54
C PRO A 48 -5.77 27.27 11.72
N PRO A 49 -5.98 28.58 11.50
CA PRO A 49 -7.14 29.06 10.75
C PRO A 49 -7.16 28.40 9.36
N GLY A 50 -8.25 27.68 9.06
CA GLY A 50 -8.45 26.98 7.79
C GLY A 50 -8.37 25.45 7.85
N ILE A 51 -7.89 24.84 8.95
CA ILE A 51 -7.90 23.38 9.12
C ILE A 51 -9.06 22.98 10.05
N ASP A 52 -10.01 22.23 9.50
CA ASP A 52 -11.23 21.77 10.19
C ASP A 52 -11.17 20.29 10.62
N LEU A 53 -9.97 19.72 10.70
CA LEU A 53 -9.69 18.40 11.25
C LEU A 53 -8.92 18.51 12.58
N ASP A 54 -9.12 17.55 13.49
CA ASP A 54 -8.26 17.42 14.66
C ASP A 54 -6.89 16.89 14.23
N VAL A 55 -5.89 17.76 14.31
CA VAL A 55 -4.50 17.47 13.94
C VAL A 55 -3.62 17.12 15.14
N SER A 56 -4.20 16.95 16.34
CA SER A 56 -3.43 16.63 17.55
C SER A 56 -2.67 15.31 17.42
N GLU A 57 -3.15 14.37 16.59
CA GLU A 57 -2.46 13.11 16.32
C GLU A 57 -1.15 13.33 15.54
N LEU A 58 -1.02 14.41 14.77
CA LEU A 58 0.20 14.73 14.03
C LEU A 58 1.36 15.11 14.95
N ASP A 59 1.10 15.52 16.19
CA ASP A 59 2.14 15.84 17.18
C ASP A 59 2.98 14.61 17.57
N THR A 60 2.48 13.41 17.29
CA THR A 60 3.18 12.15 17.55
C THR A 60 4.09 11.72 16.39
N LEU A 61 4.01 12.39 15.25
CA LEU A 61 4.83 12.09 14.08
C LEU A 61 6.25 12.66 14.25
N PRO A 62 7.27 12.00 13.65
CA PRO A 62 8.58 12.61 13.43
C PRO A 62 8.45 13.97 12.75
N ASP A 63 9.29 14.93 13.13
CA ASP A 63 9.19 16.32 12.66
C ASP A 63 9.09 16.43 11.13
N SER A 64 9.90 15.66 10.39
CA SER A 64 9.88 15.66 8.92
C SER A 64 8.53 15.21 8.34
N LEU A 65 7.87 14.22 8.95
CA LEU A 65 6.56 13.74 8.52
C LEU A 65 5.46 14.73 8.90
N ARG A 66 5.56 15.32 10.09
CA ARG A 66 4.62 16.35 10.55
C ARG A 66 4.66 17.58 9.65
N ASP A 67 5.85 18.08 9.33
CA ASP A 67 6.02 19.26 8.47
C ASP A 67 5.47 19.01 7.07
N GLY A 68 5.79 17.84 6.49
CA GLY A 68 5.20 17.41 5.21
C GLY A 68 3.68 17.27 5.28
N ALA A 69 3.13 16.82 6.40
CA ALA A 69 1.69 16.63 6.57
C ALA A 69 0.96 17.97 6.64
N MET A 70 1.52 18.92 7.38
CA MET A 70 1.01 20.29 7.46
C MET A 70 1.04 20.98 6.08
N LEU A 71 2.09 20.75 5.30
CA LEU A 71 2.18 21.24 3.93
C LEU A 71 1.06 20.65 3.06
N LEU A 72 0.87 19.33 3.07
CA LEU A 72 -0.16 18.66 2.27
C LEU A 72 -1.59 19.15 2.57
N MET A 73 -1.89 19.44 3.84
CA MET A 73 -3.21 19.94 4.25
C MET A 73 -3.48 21.40 3.86
N SER A 74 -2.44 22.16 3.48
CA SER A 74 -2.55 23.56 3.10
C SER A 74 -2.29 23.80 1.61
N THR A 75 -1.91 22.76 0.87
CA THR A 75 -1.55 22.86 -0.55
C THR A 75 -2.79 22.78 -1.43
N GLU A 76 -3.06 23.83 -2.20
CA GLU A 76 -4.18 23.85 -3.16
C GLU A 76 -3.84 23.13 -4.47
N THR A 77 -2.57 23.12 -4.88
CA THR A 77 -2.13 22.47 -6.13
C THR A 77 -1.20 21.32 -5.79
N PRO A 78 -1.64 20.07 -5.94
CA PRO A 78 -0.83 18.93 -5.52
C PRO A 78 0.40 18.75 -6.42
N GLU A 79 1.55 18.54 -5.79
CA GLU A 79 2.77 18.11 -6.48
C GLU A 79 3.06 16.64 -6.14
N PRO A 80 3.59 15.84 -7.09
CA PRO A 80 4.02 14.49 -6.78
C PRO A 80 5.14 14.55 -5.74
N PRO A 81 5.11 13.70 -4.71
CA PRO A 81 6.23 13.54 -3.79
C PRO A 81 7.53 13.26 -4.53
N ASP A 82 8.66 13.77 -4.01
CA ASP A 82 10.00 13.57 -4.60
C ASP A 82 10.29 12.12 -4.96
N ALA A 83 9.79 11.18 -4.15
CA ALA A 83 9.96 9.75 -4.37
C ALA A 83 9.42 9.27 -5.73
N ILE A 84 8.37 9.90 -6.27
CA ILE A 84 7.72 9.50 -7.52
C ILE A 84 7.70 10.59 -8.60
N ALA A 85 8.25 11.78 -8.30
CA ALA A 85 8.19 12.94 -9.19
C ALA A 85 8.81 12.72 -10.58
N ASN A 86 9.77 11.81 -10.69
CA ASN A 86 10.47 11.51 -11.94
C ASN A 86 10.01 10.20 -12.61
N LEU A 87 8.99 9.52 -12.07
CA LEU A 87 8.50 8.28 -12.68
C LEU A 87 7.83 8.57 -14.04
N PRO A 88 8.06 7.74 -15.07
CA PRO A 88 7.35 7.86 -16.32
C PRO A 88 5.84 7.71 -16.15
N VAL A 89 5.09 8.65 -16.70
CA VAL A 89 3.61 8.66 -16.73
C VAL A 89 3.10 7.46 -17.55
N ALA A 90 1.92 6.96 -17.18
CA ALA A 90 1.28 5.89 -17.93
C ALA A 90 0.99 6.30 -19.38
N SER A 91 1.11 5.34 -20.31
CA SER A 91 0.81 5.60 -21.72
C SER A 91 -0.68 5.50 -22.07
N GLY A 92 -1.53 5.11 -21.12
CA GLY A 92 -2.96 4.92 -21.30
C GLY A 92 -3.70 4.78 -19.97
N GLN A 93 -5.02 4.54 -20.04
CA GLN A 93 -5.92 4.53 -18.88
C GLN A 93 -6.33 3.11 -18.46
N ASP A 94 -5.95 2.09 -19.23
CA ASP A 94 -6.31 0.71 -18.94
C ASP A 94 -5.30 0.04 -18.01
N VAL A 95 -4.09 0.59 -17.85
CA VAL A 95 -3.20 0.26 -16.73
C VAL A 95 -3.74 0.86 -15.43
N LEU A 96 -4.06 0.02 -14.45
CA LEU A 96 -4.77 0.46 -13.25
C LEU A 96 -3.86 0.64 -12.04
N ARG A 97 -3.07 -0.39 -11.71
CA ARG A 97 -2.16 -0.37 -10.54
C ARG A 97 -0.98 -1.32 -10.70
N PRO A 98 0.19 -0.97 -10.17
CA PRO A 98 0.57 0.36 -9.70
C PRO A 98 0.83 1.32 -10.88
N VAL A 99 0.45 2.59 -10.73
CA VAL A 99 0.62 3.64 -11.75
C VAL A 99 1.16 4.90 -11.09
N SER A 100 2.36 5.32 -11.48
CA SER A 100 3.07 6.50 -10.97
C SER A 100 3.06 6.56 -9.44
N GLU A 101 3.18 5.41 -8.77
CA GLU A 101 3.09 5.30 -7.31
C GLU A 101 4.23 4.46 -6.73
N ALA A 102 4.42 4.57 -5.41
CA ALA A 102 5.27 3.70 -4.64
C ALA A 102 4.45 2.53 -4.05
N VAL A 103 5.07 1.35 -3.99
CA VAL A 103 4.48 0.15 -3.37
C VAL A 103 5.37 -0.40 -2.26
N GLU A 104 4.76 -0.98 -1.24
CA GLU A 104 5.50 -1.63 -0.16
C GLU A 104 5.97 -3.03 -0.58
N GLU A 105 5.23 -3.72 -1.42
CA GLU A 105 5.49 -5.11 -1.76
C GLU A 105 6.65 -5.23 -2.76
N THR A 106 7.58 -6.15 -2.49
CA THR A 106 8.64 -6.52 -3.46
C THR A 106 8.13 -7.45 -4.56
N GLN A 107 6.90 -7.95 -4.43
CA GLN A 107 6.24 -8.80 -5.42
C GLN A 107 4.82 -8.26 -5.66
N PRO A 108 4.70 -7.04 -6.23
CA PRO A 108 3.40 -6.40 -6.38
C PRO A 108 2.52 -7.17 -7.36
N VAL A 109 1.21 -7.00 -7.20
CA VAL A 109 0.24 -7.46 -8.18
C VAL A 109 -0.06 -6.30 -9.13
N LEU A 110 0.12 -6.55 -10.42
CA LEU A 110 -0.19 -5.60 -11.48
C LEU A 110 -1.64 -5.83 -11.92
N TYR A 111 -2.38 -4.75 -12.13
CA TYR A 111 -3.79 -4.74 -12.51
C TYR A 111 -3.99 -3.86 -13.74
N TRP A 112 -4.79 -4.36 -14.68
CA TRP A 112 -5.26 -3.62 -15.83
C TRP A 112 -6.76 -3.81 -16.02
N SER A 113 -7.36 -3.00 -16.88
CA SER A 113 -8.77 -3.00 -17.22
C SER A 113 -9.08 -4.12 -18.22
N ALA A 114 -10.24 -4.76 -18.05
CA ALA A 114 -10.76 -5.70 -19.05
C ALA A 114 -11.16 -5.00 -20.36
N ALA A 115 -11.34 -3.66 -20.34
CA ALA A 115 -11.65 -2.88 -21.53
C ALA A 115 -10.44 -2.76 -22.49
N PHE A 116 -9.23 -3.05 -22.02
CA PHE A 116 -8.00 -2.97 -22.82
C PHE A 116 -8.03 -3.89 -24.05
N GLY A 117 -8.66 -5.06 -23.93
CA GLY A 117 -8.78 -6.03 -25.02
C GLY A 117 -9.09 -7.43 -24.51
N GLU A 118 -9.40 -8.35 -25.42
CA GLU A 118 -9.66 -9.75 -25.07
C GLU A 118 -8.36 -10.54 -24.88
N PRO A 119 -8.25 -11.40 -23.86
CA PRO A 119 -7.06 -12.23 -23.62
C PRO A 119 -6.70 -13.10 -24.84
N PRO A 120 -5.45 -13.59 -24.95
CA PRO A 120 -4.42 -13.59 -23.91
C PRO A 120 -3.59 -12.31 -23.80
N TYR A 121 -3.28 -11.93 -22.56
CA TYR A 121 -2.35 -10.84 -22.26
C TYR A 121 -0.90 -11.32 -22.16
N THR A 122 0.03 -10.44 -22.51
CA THR A 122 1.46 -10.53 -22.18
C THR A 122 1.83 -9.37 -21.28
N VAL A 123 2.52 -9.65 -20.18
CA VAL A 123 2.97 -8.62 -19.23
C VAL A 123 4.46 -8.74 -19.01
N SER A 124 5.17 -7.62 -18.92
CA SER A 124 6.57 -7.61 -18.49
C SER A 124 6.89 -6.42 -17.61
N VAL A 125 7.89 -6.60 -16.73
CA VAL A 125 8.46 -5.57 -15.86
C VAL A 125 9.92 -5.37 -16.23
N THR A 126 10.31 -4.12 -16.41
CA THR A 126 11.69 -3.69 -16.65
C THR A 126 12.17 -2.81 -15.51
N ASP A 127 13.47 -2.87 -15.21
CA ASP A 127 14.11 -1.95 -14.26
C ASP A 127 14.44 -0.59 -14.90
N GLU A 128 15.10 0.29 -14.14
CA GLU A 128 15.51 1.62 -14.58
C GLU A 128 16.50 1.62 -15.77
N HIS A 129 17.14 0.49 -16.07
CA HIS A 129 18.05 0.30 -17.20
C HIS A 129 17.37 -0.32 -18.42
N GLY A 130 16.05 -0.57 -18.34
CA GLY A 130 15.28 -1.24 -19.39
C GLY A 130 15.50 -2.76 -19.45
N GLN A 131 16.15 -3.36 -18.44
CA GLN A 131 16.34 -4.80 -18.37
C GLN A 131 15.04 -5.47 -17.92
N VAL A 132 14.59 -6.48 -18.68
CA VAL A 132 13.41 -7.29 -18.30
C VAL A 132 13.72 -8.15 -17.08
N ILE A 133 13.06 -7.84 -15.96
CA ILE A 133 13.20 -8.57 -14.69
C ILE A 133 12.17 -9.68 -14.56
N ALA A 134 10.96 -9.47 -15.10
CA ALA A 134 9.90 -10.45 -15.08
C ALA A 134 9.05 -10.36 -16.35
N ARG A 135 8.54 -11.51 -16.81
CA ARG A 135 7.63 -11.60 -17.95
C ARG A 135 6.68 -12.78 -17.79
N ALA A 136 5.44 -12.59 -18.21
CA ALA A 136 4.44 -13.63 -18.31
C ALA A 136 3.62 -13.47 -19.60
N GLN A 137 3.16 -14.59 -20.14
CA GLN A 137 2.42 -14.67 -21.41
C GLN A 137 1.21 -15.58 -21.22
N GLY A 138 0.20 -15.43 -22.09
CA GLY A 138 -0.97 -16.30 -22.07
C GLY A 138 -1.92 -16.04 -20.90
N ILE A 139 -1.81 -14.89 -20.23
CA ILE A 139 -2.61 -14.55 -19.05
C ILE A 139 -4.07 -14.35 -19.48
N GLN A 140 -5.00 -15.02 -18.79
CA GLN A 140 -6.44 -14.94 -19.09
C GLN A 140 -7.18 -13.92 -18.19
N ASN A 141 -6.58 -13.58 -17.04
CA ASN A 141 -7.14 -12.63 -16.08
C ASN A 141 -6.59 -11.23 -16.32
N THR A 142 -7.15 -10.22 -15.65
CA THR A 142 -6.69 -8.82 -15.71
C THR A 142 -5.76 -8.43 -14.56
N SER A 143 -5.06 -9.42 -14.01
CA SER A 143 -4.07 -9.23 -12.97
C SER A 143 -2.94 -10.25 -13.06
N TRP A 144 -1.76 -9.86 -12.60
CA TRP A 144 -0.60 -10.75 -12.53
C TRP A 144 0.34 -10.35 -11.39
N MET A 145 0.70 -11.34 -10.57
CA MET A 145 1.68 -11.17 -9.49
C MET A 145 3.10 -11.31 -10.04
N VAL A 146 3.95 -10.32 -9.76
CA VAL A 146 5.36 -10.37 -10.12
C VAL A 146 6.06 -11.41 -9.24
N LEU A 147 6.41 -12.56 -9.81
CA LEU A 147 7.01 -13.67 -9.06
C LEU A 147 8.48 -13.43 -8.69
N ALA A 148 9.21 -12.63 -9.47
CA ALA A 148 10.59 -12.27 -9.14
C ALA A 148 10.58 -11.17 -8.06
N PRO A 149 11.27 -11.36 -6.92
CA PRO A 149 11.35 -10.31 -5.91
C PRO A 149 12.12 -9.10 -6.46
N LEU A 150 11.45 -7.96 -6.46
CA LEU A 150 11.98 -6.67 -6.87
C LEU A 150 12.86 -6.07 -5.77
N ARG A 151 13.84 -5.25 -6.17
CA ARG A 151 14.76 -4.57 -5.28
C ARG A 151 14.05 -3.40 -4.58
N ARG A 152 14.24 -3.30 -3.26
CA ARG A 152 13.85 -2.14 -2.45
C ARG A 152 14.47 -0.86 -3.00
N GLY A 153 13.70 0.22 -3.09
CA GLY A 153 14.14 1.48 -3.70
C GLY A 153 14.32 1.44 -5.23
N GLY A 154 14.03 0.31 -5.88
CA GLY A 154 14.09 0.20 -7.34
C GLY A 154 12.89 0.87 -8.01
N GLU A 155 13.15 1.46 -9.17
CA GLU A 155 12.13 2.00 -10.07
C GLU A 155 11.89 1.01 -11.20
N TYR A 156 10.62 0.82 -11.54
CA TYR A 156 10.20 -0.20 -12.49
C TYR A 156 9.16 0.36 -13.45
N THR A 157 9.28 -0.02 -14.71
CA THR A 157 8.22 0.15 -15.70
C THR A 157 7.63 -1.21 -15.99
N TRP A 158 6.31 -1.31 -16.03
CA TRP A 158 5.62 -2.50 -16.49
C TRP A 158 4.75 -2.17 -17.67
N GLN A 159 4.55 -3.18 -18.51
CA GLN A 159 3.74 -3.06 -19.71
C GLN A 159 2.82 -4.26 -19.85
N VAL A 160 1.61 -4.01 -20.33
CA VAL A 160 0.63 -5.03 -20.72
C VAL A 160 0.37 -4.91 -22.22
N THR A 161 0.38 -6.04 -22.90
CA THR A 161 0.17 -6.14 -24.34
C THR A 161 -0.95 -7.12 -24.64
N VAL A 162 -1.86 -6.71 -25.53
CA VAL A 162 -2.96 -7.54 -26.05
C VAL A 162 -3.24 -7.18 -27.50
N ALA A 163 -3.42 -8.18 -28.38
CA ALA A 163 -3.72 -7.98 -29.80
C ALA A 163 -2.80 -6.95 -30.53
N GLY A 164 -1.54 -6.81 -30.10
CA GLY A 164 -0.58 -5.85 -30.66
C GLY A 164 -0.63 -4.44 -30.06
N ALA A 165 -1.64 -4.09 -29.27
CA ALA A 165 -1.69 -2.86 -28.48
C ALA A 165 -0.88 -3.04 -27.19
N THR A 166 -0.18 -1.98 -26.75
CA THR A 166 0.62 -1.98 -25.52
C THR A 166 0.35 -0.74 -24.71
N GLU A 167 0.12 -0.91 -23.41
CA GLU A 167 0.13 0.16 -22.42
C GLU A 167 1.20 -0.07 -21.38
N THR A 168 1.71 1.02 -20.83
CA THR A 168 2.82 1.07 -19.90
C THR A 168 2.47 1.91 -18.68
N ALA A 169 3.01 1.55 -17.53
CA ALA A 169 2.97 2.33 -16.31
C ALA A 169 4.25 2.12 -15.51
N SER A 170 4.58 3.06 -14.64
CA SER A 170 5.77 2.97 -13.79
C SER A 170 5.41 2.99 -12.32
N PHE A 171 6.26 2.42 -11.49
CA PHE A 171 6.15 2.45 -10.04
C PHE A 171 7.53 2.33 -9.41
N ARG A 172 7.63 2.57 -8.11
CA ARG A 172 8.83 2.25 -7.33
C ARG A 172 8.48 1.34 -6.16
N VAL A 173 9.44 0.56 -5.71
CA VAL A 173 9.33 -0.16 -4.44
C VAL A 173 9.92 0.73 -3.35
N LEU A 174 9.24 0.87 -2.21
CA LEU A 174 9.81 1.58 -1.06
C LEU A 174 11.20 1.04 -0.70
N ASP A 175 12.13 1.92 -0.35
CA ASP A 175 13.42 1.49 0.20
C ASP A 175 13.25 0.92 1.63
N ASP A 176 14.34 0.38 2.21
CA ASP A 176 14.29 -0.26 3.52
C ASP A 176 13.94 0.72 4.66
N GLY A 177 14.40 1.98 4.55
CA GLY A 177 14.09 3.03 5.53
C GLY A 177 12.62 3.42 5.45
N GLN A 178 12.12 3.68 4.25
CA GLN A 178 10.72 3.97 3.98
C GLN A 178 9.79 2.83 4.40
N SER A 179 10.13 1.58 4.09
CA SER A 179 9.33 0.41 4.51
C SER A 179 9.31 0.22 6.03
N THR A 180 10.44 0.49 6.70
CA THR A 180 10.50 0.44 8.18
C THR A 180 9.66 1.53 8.81
N LEU A 181 9.77 2.76 8.28
CA LEU A 181 8.96 3.90 8.71
C LEU A 181 7.47 3.63 8.52
N TRP A 182 7.07 3.17 7.33
CA TRP A 182 5.68 2.84 7.01
C TRP A 182 5.10 1.80 7.97
N ARG A 183 5.81 0.70 8.22
CA ARG A 183 5.37 -0.32 9.18
C ARG A 183 5.27 0.20 10.62
N ALA A 184 6.19 1.06 11.03
CA ALA A 184 6.12 1.72 12.34
C ALA A 184 4.88 2.61 12.46
N MET A 185 4.56 3.39 11.41
CA MET A 185 3.38 4.24 11.37
C MET A 185 2.08 3.42 11.38
N LEU A 186 1.99 2.34 10.60
CA LEU A 186 0.86 1.42 10.64
C LEU A 186 0.67 0.81 12.04
N ALA A 187 1.75 0.44 12.73
CA ALA A 187 1.66 -0.13 14.06
C ALA A 187 1.19 0.89 15.12
N ALA A 188 1.63 2.14 15.01
CA ALA A 188 1.31 3.21 15.97
C ALA A 188 -0.06 3.86 15.72
N HIS A 189 -0.50 3.93 14.45
CA HIS A 189 -1.65 4.75 14.02
C HIS A 189 -2.67 3.97 13.20
N ARG A 190 -2.80 2.66 13.41
CA ARG A 190 -3.71 1.79 12.63
C ARG A 190 -5.16 2.28 12.53
N ASP A 191 -5.61 3.06 13.51
CA ASP A 191 -6.97 3.55 13.64
C ASP A 191 -7.12 5.01 13.13
N SER A 192 -6.03 5.66 12.73
CA SER A 192 -6.03 7.04 12.21
C SER A 192 -5.86 7.07 10.69
N HIS A 193 -6.99 7.12 9.99
CA HIS A 193 -7.00 7.26 8.53
C HIS A 193 -6.28 8.53 8.05
N LEU A 194 -6.36 9.63 8.81
CA LEU A 194 -5.68 10.88 8.46
C LEU A 194 -4.16 10.70 8.48
N VAL A 195 -3.60 10.17 9.58
CA VAL A 195 -2.16 9.95 9.71
C VAL A 195 -1.67 8.97 8.65
N ILE A 196 -2.33 7.82 8.48
CA ILE A 196 -1.90 6.81 7.49
C ILE A 196 -1.98 7.38 6.08
N GLY A 197 -3.02 8.14 5.74
CA GLY A 197 -3.15 8.79 4.44
C GLY A 197 -2.03 9.80 4.15
N LEU A 198 -1.72 10.66 5.12
CA LEU A 198 -0.65 11.68 4.99
C LEU A 198 0.73 11.04 4.82
N VAL A 199 1.04 10.03 5.63
CA VAL A 199 2.31 9.30 5.52
C VAL A 199 2.37 8.55 4.19
N ALA A 200 1.31 7.85 3.79
CA ALA A 200 1.25 7.15 2.51
C ALA A 200 1.49 8.12 1.34
N GLN A 201 0.85 9.28 1.35
CA GLN A 201 1.04 10.29 0.31
C GLN A 201 2.48 10.77 0.27
N GLN A 202 3.11 11.11 1.40
CA GLN A 202 4.52 11.55 1.42
C GLN A 202 5.48 10.47 0.91
N LEU A 203 5.17 9.20 1.14
CA LEU A 203 5.95 8.07 0.61
C LEU A 203 5.65 7.76 -0.86
N GLY A 204 4.72 8.47 -1.50
CA GLY A 204 4.30 8.24 -2.89
C GLY A 204 3.32 7.06 -3.07
N MET A 205 2.77 6.50 -1.99
CA MET A 205 1.83 5.37 -2.02
C MET A 205 0.40 5.84 -2.32
N LEU A 206 0.18 6.36 -3.52
CA LEU A 206 -0.99 7.19 -3.84
C LEU A 206 -2.32 6.45 -3.68
N ALA A 207 -2.42 5.18 -4.09
CA ALA A 207 -3.66 4.44 -3.93
C ALA A 207 -3.99 4.11 -2.47
N ILE A 208 -2.97 3.99 -1.61
CA ILE A 208 -3.18 3.84 -0.17
C ILE A 208 -3.68 5.16 0.41
N ALA A 209 -3.01 6.27 0.08
CA ALA A 209 -3.44 7.60 0.51
C ALA A 209 -4.89 7.91 0.11
N GLU A 210 -5.29 7.63 -1.13
CA GLU A 210 -6.66 7.85 -1.59
C GLU A 210 -7.68 7.01 -0.81
N ARG A 211 -7.37 5.73 -0.54
CA ARG A 211 -8.25 4.87 0.27
C ARG A 211 -8.45 5.48 1.66
N GLU A 212 -7.38 5.92 2.30
CA GLU A 212 -7.45 6.49 3.64
C GLU A 212 -8.18 7.83 3.65
N TYR A 213 -7.93 8.74 2.70
CA TYR A 213 -8.67 10.01 2.62
C TYR A 213 -10.14 9.83 2.25
N THR A 214 -10.48 8.79 1.50
CA THR A 214 -11.87 8.39 1.29
C THR A 214 -12.53 7.98 2.62
N ALA A 215 -11.79 7.36 3.54
CA ALA A 215 -12.30 7.06 4.88
C ALA A 215 -12.42 8.33 5.74
N VAL A 216 -11.44 9.23 5.69
CA VAL A 216 -11.49 10.53 6.39
C VAL A 216 -12.71 11.35 5.94
N THR A 217 -12.93 11.50 4.64
CA THR A 217 -14.09 12.26 4.10
C THR A 217 -15.43 11.63 4.47
N LYS A 218 -15.52 10.30 4.60
CA LYS A 218 -16.73 9.63 5.09
C LYS A 218 -17.01 9.92 6.56
N SER A 219 -15.97 10.00 7.39
CA SER A 219 -16.11 10.32 8.81
C SER A 219 -16.31 11.82 9.08
N PHE A 220 -15.82 12.68 8.19
CA PHE A 220 -15.88 14.14 8.30
C PHE A 220 -16.41 14.78 7.01
N PRO A 221 -17.69 14.55 6.63
CA PRO A 221 -18.24 14.96 5.33
C PRO A 221 -18.31 16.47 5.14
N GLU A 222 -18.30 17.25 6.22
CA GLU A 222 -18.32 18.72 6.18
C GLU A 222 -16.91 19.33 6.20
N SER A 223 -15.86 18.50 6.32
CA SER A 223 -14.47 18.98 6.37
C SER A 223 -13.97 19.35 4.98
N SER A 224 -13.71 20.64 4.79
CA SER A 224 -13.02 21.20 3.63
C SER A 224 -11.60 20.66 3.49
N THR A 225 -10.89 20.43 4.60
CA THR A 225 -9.53 19.84 4.58
C THR A 225 -9.57 18.40 4.07
N ALA A 226 -10.53 17.59 4.53
CA ALA A 226 -10.67 16.21 4.07
C ALA A 226 -11.00 16.15 2.58
N ALA A 227 -11.91 17.03 2.11
CA ALA A 227 -12.25 17.14 0.69
C ALA A 227 -11.04 17.56 -0.16
N LEU A 228 -10.24 18.53 0.33
CA LEU A 228 -9.02 18.98 -0.33
C LEU A 228 -8.01 17.83 -0.49
N LEU A 229 -7.71 17.11 0.59
CA LEU A 229 -6.78 15.97 0.56
C LEU A 229 -7.22 14.89 -0.44
N LEU A 230 -8.52 14.56 -0.46
CA LEU A 230 -9.06 13.59 -1.42
C LEU A 230 -8.99 14.10 -2.87
N ASN A 231 -9.34 15.36 -3.12
CA ASN A 231 -9.23 15.94 -4.46
C ASN A 231 -7.78 15.92 -4.95
N ASN A 232 -6.85 16.36 -4.10
CA ASN A 232 -5.44 16.43 -4.39
C ASN A 232 -4.87 15.06 -4.80
N ILE A 233 -5.21 14.00 -4.07
CA ILE A 233 -4.70 12.66 -4.39
C ILE A 233 -5.34 12.09 -5.66
N THR A 234 -6.63 12.34 -5.89
CA THR A 234 -7.30 11.92 -7.12
C THR A 234 -6.72 12.64 -8.35
N GLU A 235 -6.38 13.91 -8.24
CA GLU A 235 -5.66 14.64 -9.29
C GLU A 235 -4.28 14.04 -9.58
N LEU A 236 -3.49 13.72 -8.55
CA LEU A 236 -2.19 13.07 -8.73
C LEU A 236 -2.31 11.71 -9.42
N ARG A 237 -3.36 10.94 -9.11
CA ARG A 237 -3.61 9.62 -9.70
C ARG A 237 -4.07 9.66 -11.16
N ASN A 238 -4.63 10.77 -11.61
CA ASN A 238 -5.17 10.94 -12.96
C ASN A 238 -4.18 11.59 -13.94
N ARG A 239 -2.93 11.84 -13.52
CA ARG A 239 -1.86 12.35 -14.38
C ARG A 239 -1.29 11.25 -15.27
#